data_AF-A0A9Y2P4H3-F1
#
_entry.id   AF-A0A9Y2P4H3-F1
#
_cell.length_a   1.000
_cell.length_b   1.000
_cell.length_c   1.000
_cell.angle_alpha   90.00
_cell.angle_beta   90.00
_cell.angle_gamma   90.00
#
_symmetry.space_group_name_H-M   'P 1'
#
loop_
_entity.id
_entity.type
_entity.pdbx_description
1 polymer ?
#
loop_
_entity_poly.entity_id
_entity_poly.type
_entity_poly.pdbx_seq_one_letter_code
_entity_poly.pdbx_strand_id
1 'polypeptide(L)'
;MSFKNSTALLTVGFAALTAAPALADISADDIWTSYQAIAQTVGGELTATATRDGNKVLYTDAKLHFLIPDGKGSLDILYPTLSYTNHADGTVSMDMAGTHSYKFVITGPDKKSDQISANIISTYDNAEVIASGNPDDITFSYAVDSFAFALQNLDLGASGGNSNVELSLTGTGSAAQGSSRWTQGDLITLAGQSVISGFDYSMHSKDEDGAVSTTSATYGEMVSKSTITLPTGGMSIMNLAAALHDGLSIKATGTYGSSTTQESVVMDGEQVSSQTITTGSSTSAFAANAEAIQLTAEGSDIGMDVLINAGLSMALKTDIDQVAGDFRMPVSASGEPQDFTLALGLKGLDLGDEIWSMFDPSEVLQRDPATLAIGLTGQATLLQDLLNFTEMKELAEGNLPIELNTLAIKEFLISAVGASLSGTGNFAFNNDDLTSYDGMPAPSGSADLQITGANALIDRLVEMGLVEESDAMGARMMMGMFTVAGDGDDTLSSKLEITEDGQISANGQRLK
;
A
#
# COMPACT_ATOMS: atom_id res chain seq x y z
N MET A 1 7.26 60.92 73.83
CA MET A 1 6.87 60.42 75.16
C MET A 1 6.79 58.90 75.06
N SER A 2 7.56 58.21 75.91
CA SER A 2 7.60 56.77 76.20
C SER A 2 7.79 55.74 75.09
N PHE A 3 8.92 55.03 75.21
CA PHE A 3 9.25 53.73 74.64
C PHE A 3 8.20 52.64 74.93
N LYS A 4 8.19 51.60 74.09
CA LYS A 4 8.27 50.20 74.52
C LYS A 4 8.94 49.34 73.44
N ASN A 5 10.13 48.85 73.74
CA ASN A 5 10.72 47.67 73.11
C ASN A 5 9.96 46.43 73.59
N SER A 6 9.75 45.45 72.71
CA SER A 6 9.62 44.06 73.11
C SER A 6 10.26 43.17 72.05
N THR A 7 11.33 42.49 72.47
CA THR A 7 12.09 41.49 71.71
C THR A 7 11.43 40.12 71.93
N ALA A 8 11.11 39.40 70.85
CA ALA A 8 10.97 37.93 70.80
C ALA A 8 11.04 37.51 69.31
N LEU A 9 12.13 36.90 68.81
CA LEU A 9 12.50 35.46 68.82
C LEU A 9 11.59 34.56 67.95
N LEU A 10 12.24 33.89 66.98
CA LEU A 10 11.79 32.79 66.10
C LEU A 10 10.70 33.17 65.06
N THR A 11 10.79 32.86 63.76
CA THR A 11 11.45 31.75 63.07
C THR A 11 11.58 32.16 61.59
N VAL A 12 12.76 31.99 60.98
CA VAL A 12 12.90 32.02 59.52
C VAL A 12 12.31 30.71 59.01
N GLY A 13 11.04 30.73 58.63
CA GLY A 13 10.44 29.68 57.81
C GLY A 13 10.94 29.86 56.38
N PHE A 14 12.03 29.20 56.04
CA PHE A 14 12.43 28.98 54.65
C PHE A 14 11.38 28.04 54.04
N ALA A 15 10.27 28.60 53.57
CA ALA A 15 9.37 27.88 52.68
C ALA A 15 10.12 27.71 51.36
N ALA A 16 10.88 26.62 51.26
CA ALA A 16 11.22 26.05 49.98
C ALA A 16 9.88 25.71 49.30
N LEU A 17 9.37 26.63 48.50
CA LEU A 17 8.57 26.27 47.34
C LEU A 17 9.48 25.39 46.49
N THR A 18 9.50 24.10 46.78
CA THR A 18 9.79 23.10 45.77
C THR A 18 8.68 23.29 44.75
N ALA A 19 8.94 24.11 43.73
CA ALA A 19 8.29 23.93 42.45
C ALA A 19 8.64 22.50 42.05
N ALA A 20 7.79 21.54 42.44
CA ALA A 20 7.80 20.24 41.83
C ALA A 20 7.69 20.52 40.32
N PRO A 21 8.49 19.87 39.47
CA PRO A 21 8.18 19.89 38.05
C PRO A 21 6.70 19.54 37.95
N ALA A 22 5.90 20.37 37.30
CA ALA A 22 4.56 19.97 36.95
C ALA A 22 4.74 18.68 36.16
N LEU A 23 4.46 17.55 36.81
CA LEU A 23 4.45 16.27 36.12
C LEU A 23 3.36 16.45 35.06
N ALA A 24 3.74 16.21 33.82
CA ALA A 24 2.79 16.11 32.73
C ALA A 24 1.89 14.92 33.08
N ASP A 25 0.69 15.21 33.59
CA ASP A 25 -0.31 14.21 33.93
C ASP A 25 -1.29 14.13 32.75
N ILE A 26 -1.52 12.92 32.24
CA ILE A 26 -2.57 12.65 31.26
C ILE A 26 -3.76 12.00 31.96
N SER A 27 -4.98 12.32 31.55
CA SER A 27 -6.19 11.65 32.02
C SER A 27 -6.91 10.89 30.91
N ALA A 28 -7.79 9.96 31.30
CA ALA A 28 -8.69 9.28 30.38
C ALA A 28 -9.54 10.25 29.53
N ASP A 29 -9.94 11.38 30.13
CA ASP A 29 -10.72 12.42 29.44
C ASP A 29 -9.89 13.16 28.39
N ASP A 30 -8.59 13.35 28.62
CA ASP A 30 -7.68 13.96 27.64
C ASP A 30 -7.46 13.02 26.45
N ILE A 31 -7.29 11.72 26.70
CA ILE A 31 -7.18 10.69 25.66
C ILE A 31 -8.46 10.66 24.81
N TRP A 32 -9.63 10.64 25.45
CA TRP A 32 -10.91 10.67 24.75
C TRP A 32 -11.07 11.94 23.91
N THR A 33 -10.72 13.10 24.46
CA THR A 33 -10.73 14.39 23.74
C THR A 33 -9.80 14.34 22.53
N SER A 34 -8.62 13.74 22.66
CA SER A 34 -7.70 13.55 21.54
C SER A 34 -8.28 12.67 20.43
N TYR A 35 -8.96 11.56 20.77
CA TYR A 35 -9.65 10.75 19.76
C TYR A 35 -10.75 11.53 19.05
N GLN A 36 -11.52 12.35 19.78
CA GLN A 36 -12.57 13.18 19.19
C GLN A 36 -11.99 14.24 18.24
N ALA A 37 -10.88 14.89 18.61
CA ALA A 37 -10.21 15.87 17.77
C ALA A 37 -9.69 15.25 16.45
N ILE A 38 -9.10 14.05 16.52
CA ILE A 38 -8.66 13.31 15.33
C ILE A 38 -9.85 12.93 14.45
N ALA A 39 -10.91 12.37 15.04
CA ALA A 39 -12.12 12.01 14.31
C ALA A 39 -12.71 13.21 13.56
N GLN A 40 -12.86 14.35 14.23
CA GLN A 40 -13.36 15.59 13.63
C GLN A 40 -12.47 16.08 12.49
N THR A 41 -11.15 15.97 12.63
CA THR A 41 -10.18 16.39 11.61
C THR A 41 -10.36 15.62 10.30
N VAL A 42 -10.69 14.33 10.37
CA VAL A 42 -10.96 13.50 9.18
C VAL A 42 -12.44 13.47 8.76
N GLY A 43 -13.27 14.37 9.31
CA GLY A 43 -14.69 14.49 8.96
C GLY A 43 -15.61 13.49 9.64
N GLY A 44 -15.16 12.83 10.71
CA GLY A 44 -15.93 11.91 11.53
C GLY A 44 -16.44 12.56 12.82
N GLU A 45 -17.50 11.98 13.37
CA GLU A 45 -18.05 12.35 14.68
C GLU A 45 -17.90 11.18 15.65
N LEU A 46 -17.10 11.36 16.70
CA LEU A 46 -16.93 10.37 17.78
C LEU A 46 -17.72 10.77 19.03
N THR A 47 -18.61 9.88 19.47
CA THR A 47 -19.49 10.07 20.63
C THR A 47 -19.42 8.88 21.58
N ALA A 48 -19.75 9.08 22.86
CA ALA A 48 -19.91 8.03 23.86
C ALA A 48 -20.65 8.56 25.10
N THR A 49 -21.13 7.66 25.96
CA THR A 49 -21.63 7.97 27.30
C THR A 49 -20.54 7.69 28.33
N ALA A 50 -20.09 8.72 29.05
CA ALA A 50 -19.03 8.59 30.05
C ALA A 50 -19.59 8.33 31.46
N THR A 51 -19.11 7.27 32.12
CA THR A 51 -19.38 6.96 33.53
C THR A 51 -18.07 6.98 34.31
N ARG A 52 -18.04 7.63 35.47
CA ARG A 52 -16.83 7.77 36.31
C ARG A 52 -17.06 7.13 37.66
N ASP A 53 -16.10 6.32 38.09
CA ASP A 53 -16.06 5.69 39.42
C ASP A 53 -14.65 5.75 39.99
N GLY A 54 -14.41 6.66 40.94
CA GLY A 54 -13.08 6.92 41.49
C GLY A 54 -12.09 7.33 40.42
N ASN A 55 -11.05 6.51 40.22
CA ASN A 55 -10.03 6.71 39.20
C ASN A 55 -10.31 5.99 37.87
N LYS A 56 -11.46 5.30 37.74
CA LYS A 56 -11.88 4.63 36.51
C LYS A 56 -12.87 5.47 35.71
N VAL A 57 -12.71 5.44 34.39
CA VAL A 57 -13.62 6.06 33.42
C VAL A 57 -14.04 5.02 32.40
N LEU A 58 -15.35 4.87 32.21
CA LEU A 58 -15.94 3.98 31.22
C LEU A 58 -16.64 4.81 30.15
N TYR A 59 -16.33 4.56 28.88
CA TYR A 59 -17.07 5.09 27.74
C TYR A 59 -17.91 3.97 27.12
N THR A 60 -19.22 4.03 27.34
CA THR A 60 -20.19 3.10 26.74
C THR A 60 -20.84 3.70 25.52
N ASP A 61 -21.42 2.87 24.66
CA ASP A 61 -22.08 3.30 23.42
C ASP A 61 -21.18 4.17 22.54
N ALA A 62 -19.87 3.91 22.59
CA ALA A 62 -18.89 4.64 21.82
C ALA A 62 -19.10 4.37 20.33
N LYS A 63 -19.26 5.45 19.55
CA LYS A 63 -19.64 5.40 18.14
C LYS A 63 -18.87 6.45 17.35
N LEU A 64 -18.19 6.00 16.31
CA LEU A 64 -17.63 6.85 15.25
C LEU A 64 -18.57 6.84 14.05
N HIS A 65 -19.02 8.02 13.62
CA HIS A 65 -19.92 8.22 12.50
C HIS A 65 -19.22 9.01 11.39
N PHE A 66 -19.26 8.50 10.15
CA PHE A 66 -18.83 9.20 8.95
C PHE A 66 -19.98 9.34 7.98
N LEU A 67 -20.07 10.50 7.33
CA LEU A 67 -20.94 10.73 6.19
C LEU A 67 -20.16 10.47 4.90
N ILE A 68 -20.74 9.67 4.01
CA ILE A 68 -20.20 9.52 2.66
C ILE A 68 -20.62 10.77 1.86
N PRO A 69 -19.69 11.43 1.15
CA PRO A 69 -19.99 12.60 0.33
C PRO A 69 -21.15 12.40 -0.65
N ASP A 70 -21.74 13.50 -1.11
CA ASP A 70 -22.86 13.53 -2.08
C ASP A 70 -24.12 12.76 -1.62
N GLY A 71 -24.29 12.59 -0.30
CA GLY A 71 -25.45 11.89 0.28
C GLY A 71 -25.49 10.40 -0.07
N LYS A 72 -24.33 9.80 -0.39
CA LYS A 72 -24.23 8.40 -0.82
C LYS A 72 -24.35 7.38 0.31
N GLY A 73 -24.39 7.84 1.56
CA GLY A 73 -24.59 6.98 2.72
C GLY A 73 -23.80 7.44 3.94
N SER A 74 -23.57 6.50 4.85
CA SER A 74 -22.79 6.69 6.06
C SER A 74 -22.08 5.41 6.48
N LEU A 75 -20.98 5.55 7.20
CA LEU A 75 -20.29 4.48 7.90
C LEU A 75 -20.38 4.72 9.41
N ASP A 76 -20.87 3.74 10.15
CA ASP A 76 -20.85 3.71 11.60
C ASP A 76 -19.90 2.61 12.10
N ILE A 77 -19.04 2.95 13.05
CA ILE A 77 -18.21 2.02 13.80
C ILE A 77 -18.60 2.12 15.27
N LEU A 78 -19.15 1.04 15.82
CA LEU A 78 -19.52 0.94 17.23
C LEU A 78 -18.41 0.17 17.96
N TYR A 79 -17.90 0.78 19.01
CA TYR A 79 -16.80 0.26 19.81
C TYR A 79 -17.34 -0.55 21.01
N PRO A 80 -16.55 -1.50 21.54
CA PRO A 80 -16.82 -2.07 22.86
C PRO A 80 -16.75 -0.97 23.93
N THR A 81 -17.22 -1.27 25.15
CA THR A 81 -17.00 -0.39 26.29
C THR A 81 -15.50 -0.14 26.46
N LEU A 82 -15.09 1.12 26.36
CA LEU A 82 -13.70 1.51 26.58
C LEU A 82 -13.50 1.83 28.06
N SER A 83 -12.57 1.15 28.71
CA SER A 83 -12.34 1.25 30.15
C SER A 83 -10.92 1.75 30.40
N TYR A 84 -10.82 2.86 31.13
CA TYR A 84 -9.57 3.53 31.45
C TYR A 84 -9.41 3.64 32.96
N THR A 85 -8.18 3.50 33.46
CA THR A 85 -7.84 3.73 34.86
C THR A 85 -6.73 4.77 34.93
N ASN A 86 -7.01 5.90 35.59
CA ASN A 86 -6.02 6.93 35.89
C ASN A 86 -5.16 6.48 37.08
N HIS A 87 -3.84 6.58 36.96
CA HIS A 87 -2.88 6.21 37.99
C HIS A 87 -2.36 7.43 38.74
N ALA A 88 -1.88 7.20 39.97
CA ALA A 88 -1.35 8.28 40.82
C ALA A 88 -0.01 8.85 40.32
N ASP A 89 0.64 8.18 39.36
CA ASP A 89 1.90 8.60 38.74
C ASP A 89 1.70 9.43 37.46
N GLY A 90 0.45 9.80 37.14
CA GLY A 90 0.11 10.60 35.96
C GLY A 90 -0.11 9.81 34.68
N THR A 91 -0.02 8.47 34.72
CA THR A 91 -0.30 7.60 33.56
C THR A 91 -1.74 7.10 33.55
N VAL A 92 -2.19 6.58 32.40
CA VAL A 92 -3.50 5.97 32.22
C VAL A 92 -3.36 4.60 31.59
N SER A 93 -3.91 3.56 32.21
CA SER A 93 -3.98 2.23 31.59
C SER A 93 -5.35 2.00 30.93
N MET A 94 -5.35 1.35 29.77
CA MET A 94 -6.56 0.87 29.12
C MET A 94 -6.79 -0.60 29.44
N ASP A 95 -8.00 -0.95 29.85
CA ASP A 95 -8.38 -2.32 30.16
C ASP A 95 -8.82 -3.05 28.88
N MET A 96 -8.01 -4.01 28.45
CA MET A 96 -8.21 -4.83 27.25
C MET A 96 -8.72 -6.25 27.60
N ALA A 97 -9.15 -6.49 28.85
CA ALA A 97 -9.54 -7.81 29.30
C ALA A 97 -10.90 -8.24 28.73
N GLY A 98 -11.00 -9.50 28.34
CA GLY A 98 -12.24 -10.10 27.84
C GLY A 98 -12.43 -9.94 26.34
N THR A 99 -13.68 -9.97 25.90
CA THR A 99 -14.05 -9.99 24.48
C THR A 99 -14.48 -8.61 24.01
N HIS A 100 -13.80 -8.10 22.99
CA HIS A 100 -14.06 -6.82 22.36
C HIS A 100 -14.86 -7.05 21.07
N SER A 101 -16.04 -6.44 20.94
CA SER A 101 -16.85 -6.53 19.71
C SER A 101 -16.92 -5.15 19.06
N TYR A 102 -16.32 -5.01 17.89
CA TYR A 102 -16.45 -3.84 17.04
C TYR A 102 -17.52 -4.14 15.98
N LYS A 103 -18.55 -3.29 15.88
CA LYS A 103 -19.59 -3.44 14.86
C LYS A 103 -19.44 -2.36 13.79
N PHE A 104 -19.35 -2.80 12.55
CA PHE A 104 -19.32 -1.94 11.37
C PHE A 104 -20.70 -1.94 10.73
N VAL A 105 -21.21 -0.77 10.37
CA VAL A 105 -22.48 -0.63 9.67
C VAL A 105 -22.31 0.38 8.54
N ILE A 106 -22.45 -0.09 7.31
CA ILE A 106 -22.51 0.75 6.13
C ILE A 106 -23.98 0.90 5.78
N THR A 107 -24.43 2.14 5.60
CA THR A 107 -25.80 2.45 5.21
C THR A 107 -25.77 3.29 3.96
N GLY A 108 -26.31 2.77 2.85
CA GLY A 108 -26.49 3.49 1.60
C GLY A 108 -27.66 4.50 1.66
N PRO A 109 -28.04 5.07 0.50
CA PRO A 109 -29.07 6.10 0.42
C PRO A 109 -30.44 5.61 0.89
N ASP A 110 -30.82 4.35 0.57
CA ASP A 110 -32.02 3.72 1.12
C ASP A 110 -31.66 2.85 2.34
N LYS A 111 -31.91 3.38 3.53
CA LYS A 111 -31.60 2.71 4.80
C LYS A 111 -32.25 1.35 4.98
N LYS A 112 -33.33 1.04 4.24
CA LYS A 112 -34.07 -0.21 4.42
C LYS A 112 -33.57 -1.34 3.52
N SER A 113 -33.02 -1.01 2.36
CA SER A 113 -32.51 -2.01 1.41
C SER A 113 -30.97 -2.07 1.38
N ASP A 114 -30.29 -0.96 1.71
CA ASP A 114 -28.87 -0.78 1.42
C ASP A 114 -28.05 -0.73 2.72
N GLN A 115 -28.33 -1.62 3.67
CA GLN A 115 -27.55 -1.72 4.90
C GLN A 115 -26.74 -3.01 4.91
N ILE A 116 -25.44 -2.89 5.16
CA ILE A 116 -24.51 -3.99 5.36
C ILE A 116 -23.92 -3.83 6.77
N SER A 117 -23.80 -4.92 7.52
CA SER A 117 -23.14 -4.88 8.81
C SER A 117 -22.30 -6.12 9.09
N ALA A 118 -21.30 -5.96 9.96
CA ALA A 118 -20.42 -7.03 10.37
C ALA A 118 -19.87 -6.75 11.78
N ASN A 119 -19.60 -7.80 12.53
CA ASN A 119 -18.88 -7.70 13.80
C ASN A 119 -17.46 -8.26 13.64
N ILE A 120 -16.47 -7.51 14.11
CA ILE A 120 -15.13 -8.03 14.37
C ILE A 120 -15.01 -8.24 15.87
N ILE A 121 -14.86 -9.50 16.26
CA ILE A 121 -14.63 -9.90 17.63
C ILE A 121 -13.13 -10.03 17.84
N SER A 122 -12.60 -9.45 18.91
CA SER A 122 -11.19 -9.54 19.27
C SER A 122 -11.02 -9.92 20.73
N THR A 123 -9.96 -10.66 21.01
CA THR A 123 -9.53 -11.03 22.37
C THR A 123 -8.03 -10.85 22.47
N TYR A 124 -7.57 -10.41 23.62
CA TYR A 124 -6.16 -10.16 23.88
C TYR A 124 -5.73 -10.93 25.13
N ASP A 125 -4.56 -11.56 25.07
CA ASP A 125 -3.93 -12.23 26.20
C ASP A 125 -2.80 -11.35 26.75
N ASN A 126 -2.80 -11.19 28.07
CA ASN A 126 -1.84 -10.38 28.81
C ASN A 126 -1.54 -9.01 28.15
N ALA A 127 -2.60 -8.30 27.73
CA ALA A 127 -2.46 -7.01 27.08
C ALA A 127 -2.24 -5.88 28.09
N GLU A 128 -1.16 -5.15 27.90
CA GLU A 128 -0.84 -3.92 28.61
C GLU A 128 -0.87 -2.76 27.61
N VAL A 129 -1.68 -1.74 27.89
CA VAL A 129 -1.74 -0.50 27.11
C VAL A 129 -1.71 0.66 28.07
N ILE A 130 -0.64 1.46 28.01
CA ILE A 130 -0.40 2.59 28.91
C ILE A 130 -0.22 3.86 28.09
N ALA A 131 -0.95 4.90 28.47
CA ALA A 131 -0.76 6.27 28.00
C ALA A 131 -0.02 7.08 29.06
N SER A 132 0.91 7.93 28.61
CA SER A 132 1.72 8.81 29.45
C SER A 132 1.97 10.14 28.73
N GLY A 133 2.44 11.16 29.46
CA GLY A 133 2.71 12.49 28.90
C GLY A 133 1.65 13.50 29.30
N ASN A 134 1.37 14.47 28.43
CA ASN A 134 0.36 15.51 28.67
C ASN A 134 -0.68 15.53 27.53
N PRO A 135 -1.78 16.28 27.68
CA PRO A 135 -2.85 16.30 26.68
C PRO A 135 -2.40 16.68 25.25
N ASP A 136 -1.34 17.49 25.12
CA ASP A 136 -0.80 17.93 23.83
C ASP A 136 0.31 17.02 23.29
N ASP A 137 0.79 16.06 24.09
CA ASP A 137 1.88 15.14 23.74
C ASP A 137 1.71 13.82 24.51
N ILE A 138 0.93 12.92 23.92
CA ILE A 138 0.53 11.63 24.50
C ILE A 138 1.39 10.53 23.91
N THR A 139 2.05 9.74 24.75
CA THR A 139 2.74 8.52 24.34
C THR A 139 1.98 7.29 24.83
N PHE A 140 1.57 6.45 23.89
CA PHE A 140 1.03 5.12 24.13
C PHE A 140 2.14 4.09 24.01
N SER A 141 2.30 3.22 24.99
CA SER A 141 3.09 1.99 24.91
C SER A 141 2.17 0.80 25.05
N TYR A 142 2.38 -0.22 24.23
CA TYR A 142 1.61 -1.46 24.34
C TYR A 142 2.49 -2.70 24.21
N ALA A 143 2.07 -3.75 24.91
CA ALA A 143 2.62 -5.09 24.83
C ALA A 143 1.47 -6.09 24.98
N VAL A 144 1.40 -7.08 24.10
CA VAL A 144 0.34 -8.09 24.05
C VAL A 144 0.99 -9.43 23.72
N ASP A 145 0.82 -10.43 24.57
CA ASP A 145 1.43 -11.75 24.36
C ASP A 145 0.80 -12.46 23.17
N SER A 146 -0.52 -12.39 23.04
CA SER A 146 -1.23 -12.84 21.86
C SER A 146 -2.56 -12.14 21.69
N PHE A 147 -3.06 -12.10 20.45
CA PHE A 147 -4.40 -11.64 20.16
C PHE A 147 -5.07 -12.57 19.17
N ALA A 148 -6.40 -12.62 19.20
CA ALA A 148 -7.21 -13.32 18.21
C ALA A 148 -8.31 -12.39 17.71
N PHE A 149 -8.73 -12.58 16.46
CA PHE A 149 -9.89 -11.92 15.91
C PHE A 149 -10.76 -12.86 15.08
N ALA A 150 -12.04 -12.53 14.95
CA ALA A 150 -12.99 -13.25 14.13
C ALA A 150 -14.05 -12.32 13.54
N LEU A 151 -14.40 -12.54 12.28
CA LEU A 151 -15.60 -11.97 11.66
C LEU A 151 -16.82 -12.78 12.10
N GLN A 152 -17.83 -12.10 12.59
CA GLN A 152 -19.12 -12.68 13.00
C GLN A 152 -20.28 -11.79 12.55
N ASN A 153 -21.48 -12.38 12.50
CA ASN A 153 -22.73 -11.65 12.24
C ASN A 153 -22.68 -10.78 10.98
N LEU A 154 -22.09 -11.29 9.89
CA LEU A 154 -22.12 -10.63 8.59
C LEU A 154 -23.56 -10.62 8.07
N ASP A 155 -24.07 -9.42 7.79
CA ASP A 155 -25.36 -9.18 7.16
C ASP A 155 -25.13 -8.33 5.92
N LEU A 156 -25.42 -8.90 4.74
CA LEU A 156 -25.23 -8.26 3.43
C LEU A 156 -26.48 -7.51 2.96
N GLY A 157 -27.53 -7.43 3.79
CA GLY A 157 -28.77 -6.73 3.46
C GLY A 157 -29.48 -7.33 2.24
N ALA A 158 -30.32 -6.51 1.59
CA ALA A 158 -31.04 -6.93 0.38
C ALA A 158 -30.13 -7.04 -0.87
N SER A 159 -28.92 -6.48 -0.81
CA SER A 159 -27.88 -6.57 -1.85
C SER A 159 -27.18 -7.93 -1.92
N GLY A 160 -27.17 -8.71 -0.84
CA GLY A 160 -26.55 -10.04 -0.78
C GLY A 160 -27.42 -11.13 -1.41
N GLY A 161 -27.84 -10.95 -2.67
CA GLY A 161 -28.66 -11.93 -3.40
C GLY A 161 -28.25 -13.38 -3.14
N ASN A 162 -29.24 -14.27 -3.00
CA ASN A 162 -29.12 -15.68 -2.58
C ASN A 162 -28.40 -15.91 -1.23
N SER A 163 -29.16 -16.42 -0.24
CA SER A 163 -28.73 -16.75 1.12
C SER A 163 -27.68 -17.87 1.26
N ASN A 164 -27.01 -18.26 0.17
CA ASN A 164 -26.05 -19.37 0.15
C ASN A 164 -24.59 -18.90 0.23
N VAL A 165 -24.34 -17.59 0.18
CA VAL A 165 -23.00 -17.04 0.41
C VAL A 165 -22.67 -17.10 1.89
N GLU A 166 -21.60 -17.81 2.23
CA GLU A 166 -21.05 -17.84 3.60
C GLU A 166 -19.67 -17.21 3.59
N LEU A 167 -19.34 -16.43 4.62
CA LEU A 167 -18.01 -15.89 4.84
C LEU A 167 -17.68 -15.96 6.33
N SER A 168 -16.54 -16.54 6.65
CA SER A 168 -15.92 -16.44 7.96
C SER A 168 -14.46 -16.11 7.81
N LEU A 169 -13.95 -15.36 8.78
CA LEU A 169 -12.55 -14.97 8.87
C LEU A 169 -12.16 -15.10 10.34
N THR A 170 -11.03 -15.73 10.60
CA THR A 170 -10.42 -15.82 11.93
C THR A 170 -8.94 -15.57 11.80
N GLY A 171 -8.30 -15.11 12.86
CA GLY A 171 -6.85 -15.01 12.88
C GLY A 171 -6.29 -14.79 14.26
N THR A 172 -4.99 -14.97 14.37
CA THR A 172 -4.23 -14.86 15.61
C THR A 172 -2.92 -14.14 15.36
N GLY A 173 -2.42 -13.40 16.35
CA GLY A 173 -1.08 -12.86 16.32
C GLY A 173 -0.39 -13.07 17.66
N SER A 174 0.94 -13.00 17.65
CA SER A 174 1.78 -13.24 18.82
C SER A 174 2.78 -12.12 19.05
N ALA A 175 3.09 -11.87 20.33
CA ALA A 175 4.08 -10.92 20.81
C ALA A 175 4.03 -9.58 20.07
N ALA A 176 2.87 -8.91 20.17
CA ALA A 176 2.67 -7.59 19.58
C ALA A 176 3.11 -6.52 20.58
N GLN A 177 4.10 -5.71 20.21
CA GLN A 177 4.58 -4.63 21.05
C GLN A 177 4.89 -3.38 20.22
N GLY A 178 4.81 -2.23 20.85
CA GLY A 178 5.09 -0.99 20.16
C GLY A 178 4.83 0.25 20.98
N SER A 179 4.96 1.37 20.29
CA SER A 179 4.70 2.68 20.87
C SER A 179 4.12 3.62 19.82
N SER A 180 3.21 4.49 20.23
CA SER A 180 2.73 5.60 19.43
C SER A 180 2.84 6.90 20.19
N ARG A 181 3.24 7.98 19.53
CA ARG A 181 3.31 9.33 20.09
C ARG A 181 2.43 10.27 19.29
N TRP A 182 1.53 10.93 19.99
CA TRP A 182 0.49 11.80 19.45
C TRP A 182 0.76 13.20 19.95
N THR A 183 1.03 14.12 19.03
CA THR A 183 1.26 15.52 19.37
C THR A 183 0.17 16.39 18.77
N GLN A 184 -0.34 17.32 19.57
CA GLN A 184 -1.30 18.34 19.17
C GLN A 184 -0.60 19.70 19.12
N GLY A 185 -1.01 20.53 18.16
CA GLY A 185 -0.42 21.83 17.89
C GLY A 185 -1.04 22.40 16.62
N ASP A 186 -0.25 23.14 15.84
CA ASP A 186 -0.69 23.64 14.53
C ASP A 186 -1.10 22.49 13.58
N LEU A 187 -0.42 21.34 13.72
CA LEU A 187 -0.72 20.06 13.07
C LEU A 187 -0.86 18.98 14.14
N ILE A 188 -1.69 17.97 13.87
CA ILE A 188 -1.77 16.75 14.69
C ILE A 188 -0.80 15.73 14.09
N THR A 189 0.20 15.28 14.85
CA THR A 189 1.14 14.26 14.38
C THR A 189 0.97 12.96 15.16
N LEU A 190 0.73 11.87 14.44
CA LEU A 190 0.60 10.51 14.94
C LEU A 190 1.80 9.70 14.45
N ALA A 191 2.79 9.51 15.31
CA ALA A 191 3.93 8.65 15.02
C ALA A 191 3.75 7.29 15.70
N GLY A 192 4.05 6.20 15.01
CA GLY A 192 3.89 4.84 15.51
C GLY A 192 5.05 3.95 15.11
N GLN A 193 5.36 2.98 15.97
CA GLN A 193 6.20 1.84 15.61
C GLN A 193 5.64 0.58 16.27
N SER A 194 5.69 -0.53 15.54
CA SER A 194 5.18 -1.81 16.00
C SER A 194 6.09 -2.95 15.59
N VAL A 195 6.12 -4.00 16.41
CA VAL A 195 6.62 -5.32 16.08
C VAL A 195 5.52 -6.33 16.40
N ILE A 196 5.25 -7.24 15.49
CA ILE A 196 4.39 -8.42 15.70
C ILE A 196 5.23 -9.62 15.28
N SER A 197 5.47 -10.57 16.17
CA SER A 197 6.39 -11.69 15.88
C SER A 197 5.83 -12.70 14.87
N GLY A 198 4.52 -12.83 14.81
CA GLY A 198 3.85 -13.66 13.81
C GLY A 198 2.36 -13.39 13.77
N PHE A 199 1.77 -13.63 12.61
CA PHE A 199 0.35 -13.42 12.34
C PHE A 199 -0.18 -14.51 11.43
N ASP A 200 -1.30 -15.09 11.83
CA ASP A 200 -1.98 -16.15 11.10
C ASP A 200 -3.43 -15.73 10.85
N TYR A 201 -3.97 -16.07 9.69
CA TYR A 201 -5.41 -15.98 9.46
C TYR A 201 -5.92 -17.16 8.65
N SER A 202 -7.21 -17.44 8.82
CA SER A 202 -7.97 -18.37 8.00
C SER A 202 -9.27 -17.72 7.59
N MET A 203 -9.53 -17.73 6.29
CA MET A 203 -10.76 -17.29 5.66
C MET A 203 -11.45 -18.50 5.03
N HIS A 204 -12.74 -18.62 5.26
CA HIS A 204 -13.58 -19.63 4.64
C HIS A 204 -14.77 -18.96 3.99
N SER A 205 -14.97 -19.22 2.70
CA SER A 205 -16.09 -18.67 1.94
C SER A 205 -16.78 -19.75 1.14
N LYS A 206 -18.10 -19.59 0.98
CA LYS A 206 -18.92 -20.37 0.07
C LYS A 206 -19.62 -19.44 -0.89
N ASP A 207 -19.56 -19.73 -2.20
CA ASP A 207 -20.26 -18.95 -3.22
C ASP A 207 -21.69 -19.46 -3.47
N GLU A 208 -22.40 -18.77 -4.37
CA GLU A 208 -23.78 -19.13 -4.72
C GLU A 208 -23.88 -20.50 -5.42
N ASP A 209 -22.83 -20.92 -6.13
CA ASP A 209 -22.75 -22.19 -6.84
C ASP A 209 -22.36 -23.37 -5.91
N GLY A 210 -22.02 -23.07 -4.65
CA GLY A 210 -21.70 -24.04 -3.62
C GLY A 210 -20.23 -24.41 -3.54
N ALA A 211 -19.35 -23.73 -4.30
CA ALA A 211 -17.92 -23.90 -4.16
C ALA A 211 -17.45 -23.31 -2.82
N VAL A 212 -16.61 -24.07 -2.12
CA VAL A 212 -16.09 -23.71 -0.81
C VAL A 212 -14.60 -23.42 -0.95
N SER A 213 -14.20 -22.15 -0.76
CA SER A 213 -12.79 -21.76 -0.67
C SER A 213 -12.37 -21.67 0.80
N THR A 214 -11.21 -22.23 1.11
CA THR A 214 -10.53 -22.05 2.40
C THR A 214 -9.14 -21.51 2.13
N THR A 215 -8.88 -20.28 2.58
CA THR A 215 -7.57 -19.64 2.53
C THR A 215 -6.99 -19.60 3.94
N SER A 216 -5.74 -20.02 4.13
CA SER A 216 -5.00 -19.86 5.38
C SER A 216 -3.65 -19.24 5.09
N ALA A 217 -3.21 -18.27 5.89
CA ALA A 217 -1.92 -17.64 5.72
C ALA A 217 -1.20 -17.49 7.05
N THR A 218 0.12 -17.64 7.01
CA THR A 218 1.04 -17.45 8.13
C THR A 218 2.11 -16.46 7.70
N TYR A 219 2.33 -15.44 8.53
CA TYR A 219 3.34 -14.41 8.35
C TYR A 219 4.33 -14.47 9.50
N GLY A 220 5.63 -14.35 9.17
CA GLY A 220 6.68 -14.17 10.16
C GLY A 220 6.64 -12.77 10.80
N GLU A 221 7.79 -12.35 11.33
CA GLU A 221 7.90 -11.06 12.02
C GLU A 221 7.54 -9.89 11.11
N MET A 222 6.73 -8.97 11.62
CA MET A 222 6.35 -7.73 10.96
C MET A 222 6.80 -6.56 11.80
N VAL A 223 7.65 -5.71 11.22
CA VAL A 223 8.08 -4.45 11.84
C VAL A 223 7.52 -3.32 11.02
N SER A 224 6.84 -2.38 11.67
CA SER A 224 6.30 -1.20 11.00
C SER A 224 6.69 0.08 11.72
N LYS A 225 6.86 1.16 10.95
CA LYS A 225 6.96 2.52 11.45
C LYS A 225 6.07 3.41 10.60
N SER A 226 5.32 4.29 11.23
CA SER A 226 4.47 5.24 10.54
C SER A 226 4.52 6.62 11.18
N THR A 227 4.27 7.64 10.38
CA THR A 227 4.03 9.00 10.83
C THR A 227 2.93 9.57 9.93
N ILE A 228 1.84 10.00 10.55
CA ILE A 228 0.74 10.69 9.88
C ILE A 228 0.68 12.08 10.49
N THR A 229 0.73 13.10 9.66
CA THR A 229 0.52 14.49 10.05
C THR A 229 -0.80 14.94 9.45
N LEU A 230 -1.68 15.51 10.26
CA LEU A 230 -3.00 15.97 9.88
C LEU A 230 -3.08 17.50 10.08
N PRO A 231 -3.61 18.26 9.11
CA PRO A 231 -3.93 19.66 9.31
C PRO A 231 -5.04 19.82 10.36
N THR A 232 -5.02 20.93 11.08
CA THR A 232 -6.11 21.30 12.00
C THR A 232 -7.19 22.08 11.25
N GLY A 233 -8.47 21.91 11.62
CA GLY A 233 -9.60 22.62 10.99
C GLY A 233 -10.51 21.78 10.09
N GLY A 234 -10.22 20.49 9.95
CA GLY A 234 -11.03 19.55 9.17
C GLY A 234 -10.56 19.41 7.72
N MET A 235 -10.75 18.22 7.15
CA MET A 235 -10.38 17.91 5.77
C MET A 235 -11.59 17.43 4.98
N SER A 236 -11.54 17.64 3.66
CA SER A 236 -12.50 17.06 2.72
C SER A 236 -11.87 15.90 1.97
N ILE A 237 -12.50 14.72 2.02
CA ILE A 237 -12.07 13.56 1.23
C ILE A 237 -12.20 13.83 -0.28
N MET A 238 -13.07 14.76 -0.69
CA MET A 238 -13.23 15.16 -2.09
C MET A 238 -12.17 16.15 -2.57
N ASN A 239 -11.44 16.78 -1.66
CA ASN A 239 -10.34 17.69 -1.97
C ASN A 239 -9.20 17.46 -0.98
N LEU A 240 -8.46 16.37 -1.19
CA LEU A 240 -7.29 16.04 -0.39
C LEU A 240 -6.10 16.93 -0.75
N ALA A 241 -6.08 17.52 -1.95
CA ALA A 241 -5.04 18.46 -2.37
C ALA A 241 -4.91 19.63 -1.39
N ALA A 242 -6.03 20.27 -1.02
CA ALA A 242 -6.03 21.33 -0.02
C ALA A 242 -5.42 20.88 1.31
N ALA A 243 -5.78 19.67 1.78
CA ALA A 243 -5.22 19.11 3.01
C ALA A 243 -3.71 18.85 2.90
N LEU A 244 -3.22 18.35 1.77
CA LEU A 244 -1.79 18.15 1.51
C LEU A 244 -1.03 19.47 1.56
N HIS A 245 -1.57 20.52 0.93
CA HIS A 245 -1.02 21.88 1.00
C HIS A 245 -1.01 22.44 2.42
N ASP A 246 -2.02 22.09 3.23
CA ASP A 246 -2.12 22.45 4.66
C ASP A 246 -1.24 21.58 5.58
N GLY A 247 -0.44 20.66 5.05
CA GLY A 247 0.54 19.88 5.80
C GLY A 247 0.15 18.43 6.08
N LEU A 248 -0.95 17.93 5.49
CA LEU A 248 -1.24 16.49 5.48
C LEU A 248 -0.04 15.74 4.91
N SER A 249 0.47 14.77 5.66
CA SER A 249 1.48 13.87 5.15
C SER A 249 1.38 12.50 5.80
N ILE A 250 1.80 11.49 5.06
CA ILE A 250 1.88 10.11 5.51
C ILE A 250 3.27 9.60 5.16
N LYS A 251 3.92 8.93 6.09
CA LYS A 251 5.13 8.16 5.85
C LYS A 251 4.99 6.85 6.59
N ALA A 252 5.14 5.73 5.89
CA ALA A 252 5.13 4.41 6.47
C ALA A 252 6.28 3.59 5.89
N THR A 253 6.90 2.75 6.72
CA THR A 253 7.91 1.77 6.31
C THR A 253 7.63 0.46 7.00
N GLY A 254 7.76 -0.65 6.27
CA GLY A 254 7.52 -1.99 6.78
C GLY A 254 8.63 -2.96 6.38
N THR A 255 8.90 -3.93 7.24
CA THR A 255 9.60 -5.16 6.89
C THR A 255 8.74 -6.34 7.30
N TYR A 256 8.66 -7.33 6.43
CA TYR A 256 7.89 -8.55 6.66
C TYR A 256 8.84 -9.73 6.50
N GLY A 257 8.80 -10.65 7.46
CA GLY A 257 9.45 -11.95 7.36
C GLY A 257 8.78 -12.82 6.30
N SER A 258 9.28 -14.06 6.18
CA SER A 258 8.69 -15.03 5.26
C SER A 258 7.20 -15.25 5.53
N SER A 259 6.42 -15.46 4.48
CA SER A 259 5.02 -15.83 4.61
C SER A 259 4.65 -17.00 3.70
N THR A 260 3.62 -17.73 4.12
CA THR A 260 3.01 -18.80 3.35
C THR A 260 1.51 -18.58 3.34
N THR A 261 0.90 -18.54 2.16
CA THR A 261 -0.55 -18.50 1.95
C THR A 261 -0.97 -19.75 1.20
N GLN A 262 -1.98 -20.44 1.70
CA GLN A 262 -2.55 -21.63 1.10
C GLN A 262 -4.03 -21.40 0.84
N GLU A 263 -4.50 -21.69 -0.36
CA GLU A 263 -5.91 -21.71 -0.72
C GLU A 263 -6.29 -23.12 -1.19
N SER A 264 -7.50 -23.57 -0.84
CA SER A 264 -8.12 -24.77 -1.39
C SER A 264 -9.56 -24.49 -1.74
N VAL A 265 -9.97 -24.87 -2.95
CA VAL A 265 -11.36 -24.83 -3.40
C VAL A 265 -11.91 -26.24 -3.49
N VAL A 266 -13.06 -26.47 -2.86
CA VAL A 266 -13.77 -27.74 -2.84
C VAL A 266 -15.15 -27.54 -3.45
N MET A 267 -15.55 -28.42 -4.36
CA MET A 267 -16.87 -28.45 -4.97
C MET A 267 -17.39 -29.89 -4.91
N ASP A 268 -18.65 -30.08 -4.53
CA ASP A 268 -19.29 -31.40 -4.37
C ASP A 268 -18.51 -32.41 -3.49
N GLY A 269 -17.70 -31.90 -2.56
CA GLY A 269 -16.87 -32.72 -1.65
C GLY A 269 -15.51 -33.14 -2.21
N GLU A 270 -15.15 -32.71 -3.42
CA GLU A 270 -13.85 -32.96 -4.04
C GLU A 270 -13.03 -31.65 -4.17
N GLN A 271 -11.72 -31.71 -3.93
CA GLN A 271 -10.84 -30.55 -4.14
C GLN A 271 -10.66 -30.33 -5.64
N VAL A 272 -11.17 -29.20 -6.14
CA VAL A 272 -11.08 -28.81 -7.56
C VAL A 272 -9.86 -27.96 -7.85
N SER A 273 -9.35 -27.24 -6.85
CA SER A 273 -8.06 -26.57 -6.93
C SER A 273 -7.42 -26.37 -5.56
N SER A 274 -6.10 -26.21 -5.56
CA SER A 274 -5.37 -25.65 -4.43
C SER A 274 -4.22 -24.78 -4.92
N GLN A 275 -3.81 -23.83 -4.09
CA GLN A 275 -2.74 -22.91 -4.38
C GLN A 275 -1.90 -22.73 -3.11
N THR A 276 -0.58 -22.73 -3.24
CA THR A 276 0.35 -22.31 -2.20
C THR A 276 1.22 -21.20 -2.75
N ILE A 277 1.24 -20.06 -2.09
CA ILE A 277 2.19 -18.98 -2.33
C ILE A 277 3.12 -18.90 -1.13
N THR A 278 4.42 -18.89 -1.38
CA THR A 278 5.45 -18.59 -0.39
C THR A 278 6.18 -17.34 -0.80
N THR A 279 6.67 -16.59 0.18
CA THR A 279 7.51 -15.42 -0.03
C THR A 279 8.59 -15.39 1.04
N GLY A 280 9.79 -14.95 0.66
CA GLY A 280 10.87 -14.63 1.57
C GLY A 280 10.64 -13.31 2.33
N SER A 281 11.73 -12.68 2.76
CA SER A 281 11.62 -11.37 3.39
C SER A 281 11.22 -10.30 2.39
N SER A 282 10.42 -9.32 2.81
CA SER A 282 10.07 -8.17 2.01
C SER A 282 10.18 -6.86 2.77
N THR A 283 10.36 -5.77 2.03
CA THR A 283 10.36 -4.41 2.55
C THR A 283 9.38 -3.56 1.77
N SER A 284 8.79 -2.58 2.44
CA SER A 284 7.93 -1.59 1.80
C SER A 284 8.13 -0.21 2.41
N ALA A 285 7.92 0.81 1.60
CA ALA A 285 7.77 2.18 2.08
C ALA A 285 6.69 2.89 1.28
N PHE A 286 5.89 3.68 1.98
CA PHE A 286 4.87 4.54 1.42
C PHE A 286 5.08 5.96 1.95
N ALA A 287 5.02 6.95 1.08
CA ALA A 287 5.01 8.35 1.47
C ALA A 287 3.99 9.12 0.63
N ALA A 288 3.28 10.05 1.24
CA ALA A 288 2.38 10.97 0.57
C ALA A 288 2.47 12.34 1.25
N ASN A 289 2.62 13.39 0.46
CA ASN A 289 2.60 14.79 0.90
C ASN A 289 2.22 15.69 -0.28
N ALA A 290 2.27 17.02 -0.11
CA ALA A 290 1.96 17.96 -1.20
C ALA A 290 2.86 17.78 -2.43
N GLU A 291 4.10 17.33 -2.29
CA GLU A 291 4.99 17.19 -3.44
C GLU A 291 4.62 15.96 -4.28
N ALA A 292 4.52 14.80 -3.64
CA ALA A 292 4.37 13.53 -4.33
C ALA A 292 3.74 12.43 -3.47
N ILE A 293 3.22 11.42 -4.17
CA ILE A 293 2.98 10.08 -3.63
C ILE A 293 4.11 9.17 -4.09
N GLN A 294 4.68 8.42 -3.15
CA GLN A 294 5.75 7.47 -3.39
C GLN A 294 5.44 6.11 -2.74
N LEU A 295 5.72 5.05 -3.49
CA LEU A 295 5.61 3.66 -3.05
C LEU A 295 6.86 2.90 -3.51
N THR A 296 7.56 2.27 -2.58
CA THR A 296 8.63 1.31 -2.88
C THR A 296 8.31 -0.02 -2.25
N ALA A 297 8.55 -1.12 -2.95
CA ALA A 297 8.42 -2.46 -2.42
C ALA A 297 9.47 -3.38 -3.02
N GLU A 298 9.97 -4.29 -2.21
CA GLU A 298 10.89 -5.35 -2.65
C GLU A 298 10.56 -6.64 -1.89
N GLY A 299 10.50 -7.76 -2.59
CA GLY A 299 10.32 -9.08 -2.02
C GLY A 299 11.20 -10.10 -2.72
N SER A 300 11.66 -11.10 -1.96
CA SER A 300 12.49 -12.20 -2.46
C SER A 300 11.78 -13.55 -2.38
N ASP A 301 12.32 -14.53 -3.09
CA ASP A 301 12.01 -15.95 -2.94
C ASP A 301 10.50 -16.24 -3.00
N ILE A 302 9.85 -15.82 -4.09
CA ILE A 302 8.42 -16.04 -4.29
C ILE A 302 8.21 -17.38 -5.00
N GLY A 303 7.62 -18.34 -4.30
CA GLY A 303 7.21 -19.62 -4.89
C GLY A 303 5.70 -19.70 -5.01
N MET A 304 5.18 -20.15 -6.15
CA MET A 304 3.76 -20.38 -6.39
C MET A 304 3.55 -21.79 -6.94
N ASP A 305 2.82 -22.61 -6.18
CA ASP A 305 2.36 -23.93 -6.58
C ASP A 305 0.84 -23.91 -6.72
N VAL A 306 0.32 -24.31 -7.88
CA VAL A 306 -1.12 -24.41 -8.16
C VAL A 306 -1.45 -25.82 -8.62
N LEU A 307 -2.40 -26.47 -7.95
CA LEU A 307 -2.98 -27.73 -8.38
C LEU A 307 -4.40 -27.47 -8.89
N ILE A 308 -4.70 -27.95 -10.09
CA ILE A 308 -6.04 -27.92 -10.68
C ILE A 308 -6.49 -29.36 -10.88
N ASN A 309 -7.66 -29.71 -10.34
CA ASN A 309 -8.27 -31.04 -10.37
C ASN A 309 -9.67 -30.98 -11.01
N ALA A 310 -9.83 -30.21 -12.07
CA ALA A 310 -11.08 -30.11 -12.83
C ALA A 310 -10.97 -30.95 -14.11
N GLY A 311 -11.35 -32.23 -14.02
CA GLY A 311 -11.33 -33.19 -15.14
C GLY A 311 -9.96 -33.83 -15.39
N LEU A 312 -8.89 -33.02 -15.54
CA LEU A 312 -7.50 -33.50 -15.60
C LEU A 312 -6.68 -32.82 -14.49
N SER A 313 -5.89 -33.60 -13.76
CA SER A 313 -5.01 -33.07 -12.71
C SER A 313 -3.77 -32.43 -13.34
N MET A 314 -3.53 -31.16 -13.03
CA MET A 314 -2.38 -30.38 -13.48
C MET A 314 -1.74 -29.68 -12.29
N ALA A 315 -0.43 -29.84 -12.11
CA ALA A 315 0.36 -29.11 -11.13
C ALA A 315 1.19 -28.05 -11.88
N LEU A 316 0.99 -26.78 -11.53
CA LEU A 316 1.67 -25.65 -12.14
C LEU A 316 2.58 -25.03 -11.07
N LYS A 317 3.88 -24.92 -11.36
CA LYS A 317 4.86 -24.34 -10.46
C LYS A 317 5.50 -23.12 -11.09
N THR A 318 5.75 -22.10 -10.28
CA THR A 318 6.47 -20.89 -10.69
C THR A 318 7.30 -20.38 -9.52
N ASP A 319 8.55 -20.05 -9.77
CA ASP A 319 9.44 -19.43 -8.78
C ASP A 319 9.93 -18.08 -9.33
N ILE A 320 10.08 -17.09 -8.46
CA ILE A 320 10.61 -15.77 -8.79
C ILE A 320 11.61 -15.39 -7.69
N ASP A 321 12.86 -15.17 -8.08
CA ASP A 321 13.92 -14.79 -7.14
C ASP A 321 13.63 -13.45 -6.45
N GLN A 322 13.17 -12.46 -7.21
CA GLN A 322 12.94 -11.11 -6.71
C GLN A 322 11.86 -10.36 -7.49
N VAL A 323 11.01 -9.64 -6.77
CA VAL A 323 10.11 -8.61 -7.31
C VAL A 323 10.44 -7.28 -6.64
N ALA A 324 10.53 -6.22 -7.43
CA ALA A 324 10.78 -4.86 -6.95
C ALA A 324 9.89 -3.85 -7.67
N GLY A 325 9.52 -2.78 -6.97
CA GLY A 325 8.80 -1.65 -7.52
C GLY A 325 9.20 -0.35 -6.85
N ASP A 326 9.34 0.71 -7.64
CA ASP A 326 9.50 2.09 -7.18
C ASP A 326 8.62 3.00 -8.03
N PHE A 327 7.61 3.58 -7.39
CA PHE A 327 6.68 4.49 -8.00
C PHE A 327 6.72 5.82 -7.27
N ARG A 328 6.94 6.91 -7.99
CA ARG A 328 6.83 8.28 -7.48
C ARG A 328 6.09 9.12 -8.49
N MET A 329 4.99 9.73 -8.05
CA MET A 329 4.19 10.64 -8.86
C MET A 329 4.04 11.97 -8.14
N PRO A 330 4.36 13.11 -8.77
CA PRO A 330 3.95 14.40 -8.24
C PRO A 330 2.42 14.46 -8.15
N VAL A 331 1.87 15.25 -7.22
CA VAL A 331 0.41 15.34 -7.04
C VAL A 331 -0.16 16.75 -6.98
N SER A 332 0.69 17.74 -6.71
CA SER A 332 0.25 19.14 -6.68
C SER A 332 0.59 19.89 -7.96
N ALA A 333 -0.29 20.80 -8.34
CA ALA A 333 -0.08 21.72 -9.45
C ALA A 333 1.18 22.57 -9.23
N SER A 334 1.95 22.76 -10.30
CA SER A 334 3.17 23.56 -10.30
C SER A 334 3.41 24.16 -11.68
N GLY A 335 3.94 25.38 -11.71
CA GLY A 335 4.43 25.98 -12.97
C GLY A 335 5.81 25.46 -13.38
N GLU A 336 6.52 24.77 -12.48
CA GLU A 336 7.82 24.17 -12.71
C GLU A 336 7.70 22.64 -12.90
N PRO A 337 8.49 22.02 -13.79
CA PRO A 337 8.54 20.57 -13.93
C PRO A 337 8.90 19.85 -12.63
N GLN A 338 8.22 18.73 -12.36
CA GLN A 338 8.39 17.91 -11.17
C GLN A 338 8.80 16.48 -11.54
N ASP A 339 9.69 15.90 -10.74
CA ASP A 339 10.21 14.55 -10.97
C ASP A 339 9.16 13.46 -10.74
N PHE A 340 9.13 12.48 -11.64
CA PHE A 340 8.42 11.21 -11.46
C PHE A 340 9.35 10.01 -11.69
N THR A 341 8.99 8.87 -11.09
CA THR A 341 9.67 7.58 -11.25
C THR A 341 8.65 6.48 -11.44
N LEU A 342 8.93 5.57 -12.38
CA LEU A 342 8.26 4.28 -12.51
C LEU A 342 9.31 3.20 -12.75
N ALA A 343 9.57 2.38 -11.75
CA ALA A 343 10.43 1.22 -11.87
C ALA A 343 9.68 -0.05 -11.45
N LEU A 344 9.85 -1.11 -12.23
CA LEU A 344 9.30 -2.43 -12.01
C LEU A 344 10.38 -3.46 -12.34
N GLY A 345 10.60 -4.40 -11.43
CA GLY A 345 11.55 -5.49 -11.58
C GLY A 345 10.92 -6.81 -11.24
N LEU A 346 11.10 -7.80 -12.10
CA LEU A 346 10.80 -9.20 -11.88
C LEU A 346 12.00 -9.98 -12.37
N LYS A 347 12.73 -10.62 -11.45
CA LYS A 347 13.99 -11.28 -11.72
C LYS A 347 13.89 -12.75 -11.37
N GLY A 348 14.45 -13.58 -12.25
CA GLY A 348 14.58 -15.01 -12.00
C GLY A 348 13.23 -15.74 -12.03
N LEU A 349 12.35 -15.39 -12.97
CA LEU A 349 11.11 -16.14 -13.19
C LEU A 349 11.45 -17.50 -13.80
N ASP A 350 11.27 -18.55 -13.02
CA ASP A 350 11.41 -19.93 -13.42
C ASP A 350 10.03 -20.60 -13.48
N LEU A 351 9.81 -21.40 -14.52
CA LEU A 351 8.54 -22.08 -14.77
C LEU A 351 8.72 -23.58 -14.60
N GLY A 352 7.76 -24.23 -13.96
CA GLY A 352 7.75 -25.69 -13.78
C GLY A 352 7.62 -26.46 -15.10
N ASP A 353 8.07 -27.72 -15.08
CA ASP A 353 8.11 -28.59 -16.26
C ASP A 353 6.74 -28.79 -16.91
N GLU A 354 5.66 -28.86 -16.13
CA GLU A 354 4.30 -28.95 -16.64
C GLU A 354 3.91 -27.72 -17.47
N ILE A 355 4.27 -26.52 -17.04
CA ILE A 355 4.02 -25.28 -17.79
C ILE A 355 4.81 -25.30 -19.09
N TRP A 356 6.10 -25.63 -19.02
CA TRP A 356 6.94 -25.76 -20.22
C TRP A 356 6.40 -26.80 -21.19
N SER A 357 5.93 -27.93 -20.70
CA SER A 357 5.40 -29.02 -21.53
C SER A 357 4.14 -28.64 -22.30
N MET A 358 3.41 -27.59 -21.88
CA MET A 358 2.23 -27.10 -22.60
C MET A 358 2.57 -26.44 -23.94
N PHE A 359 3.78 -25.90 -24.10
CA PHE A 359 4.15 -25.14 -25.32
C PHE A 359 5.54 -25.49 -25.91
N ASP A 360 6.43 -26.11 -25.13
CA ASP A 360 7.73 -26.64 -25.59
C ASP A 360 8.05 -28.01 -24.94
N PRO A 361 7.27 -29.07 -25.25
CA PRO A 361 7.49 -30.41 -24.72
C PRO A 361 8.76 -31.09 -25.25
N SER A 362 9.36 -30.56 -26.32
CA SER A 362 10.60 -31.10 -26.92
C SER A 362 11.86 -30.41 -26.39
N GLU A 363 11.73 -29.49 -25.43
CA GLU A 363 12.86 -28.79 -24.79
C GLU A 363 13.75 -28.05 -25.81
N VAL A 364 13.13 -27.47 -26.85
CA VAL A 364 13.86 -26.74 -27.90
C VAL A 364 14.29 -25.35 -27.41
N LEU A 365 13.45 -24.70 -26.60
CA LEU A 365 13.72 -23.39 -26.02
C LEU A 365 14.68 -23.49 -24.82
N GLN A 366 15.53 -22.48 -24.65
CA GLN A 366 16.34 -22.37 -23.44
C GLN A 366 15.44 -22.04 -22.24
N ARG A 367 15.55 -22.80 -21.16
CA ARG A 367 14.70 -22.63 -19.96
C ARG A 367 15.39 -21.85 -18.83
N ASP A 368 16.38 -21.02 -19.17
CA ASP A 368 17.03 -20.14 -18.18
C ASP A 368 16.01 -19.14 -17.59
N PRO A 369 16.10 -18.81 -16.28
CA PRO A 369 15.14 -17.94 -15.62
C PRO A 369 14.98 -16.58 -16.30
N ALA A 370 13.72 -16.19 -16.52
CA ALA A 370 13.38 -14.95 -17.19
C ALA A 370 13.55 -13.72 -16.28
N THR A 371 13.85 -12.57 -16.88
CA THR A 371 13.98 -11.29 -16.18
C THR A 371 13.27 -10.18 -16.98
N LEU A 372 12.50 -9.37 -16.27
CA LEU A 372 11.89 -8.14 -16.74
C LEU A 372 12.36 -7.02 -15.81
N ALA A 373 12.99 -5.98 -16.36
CA ALA A 373 13.29 -4.76 -15.63
C ALA A 373 12.89 -3.55 -16.48
N ILE A 374 12.13 -2.65 -15.89
CA ILE A 374 11.73 -1.38 -16.50
C ILE A 374 12.05 -0.31 -15.46
N GLY A 375 12.83 0.69 -15.84
CA GLY A 375 13.21 1.81 -15.01
C GLY A 375 13.04 3.11 -15.80
N LEU A 376 11.96 3.83 -15.51
CA LEU A 376 11.62 5.11 -16.12
C LEU A 376 11.73 6.22 -15.08
N THR A 377 12.32 7.34 -15.49
CA THR A 377 12.36 8.58 -14.69
C THR A 377 12.06 9.73 -15.62
N GLY A 378 11.54 10.83 -15.10
CA GLY A 378 11.26 11.98 -15.96
C GLY A 378 10.75 13.17 -15.19
N GLN A 379 10.32 14.17 -15.93
CA GLN A 379 9.73 15.38 -15.39
C GLN A 379 8.39 15.63 -16.05
N ALA A 380 7.40 15.99 -15.25
CA ALA A 380 6.06 16.35 -15.70
C ALA A 380 5.62 17.65 -15.03
N THR A 381 4.84 18.47 -15.73
CA THR A 381 4.21 19.67 -15.18
C THR A 381 2.75 19.33 -14.88
N LEU A 382 2.34 19.47 -13.63
CA LEU A 382 0.95 19.31 -13.23
C LEU A 382 0.23 20.64 -13.32
N LEU A 383 -0.81 20.70 -14.16
CA LEU A 383 -1.61 21.90 -14.38
C LEU A 383 -2.71 22.06 -13.33
N GLN A 384 -3.08 20.97 -12.65
CA GLN A 384 -4.07 20.92 -11.57
C GLN A 384 -3.66 19.90 -10.51
N ASP A 385 -4.17 20.07 -9.29
CA ASP A 385 -3.90 19.11 -8.21
C ASP A 385 -4.64 17.79 -8.47
N LEU A 386 -3.90 16.68 -8.57
CA LEU A 386 -4.46 15.37 -8.93
C LEU A 386 -5.42 14.80 -7.89
N LEU A 387 -5.27 15.21 -6.62
CA LEU A 387 -6.10 14.74 -5.50
C LEU A 387 -7.25 15.71 -5.15
N ASN A 388 -7.58 16.63 -6.06
CA ASN A 388 -8.80 17.41 -6.01
C ASN A 388 -9.87 16.74 -6.88
N PHE A 389 -10.57 15.75 -6.32
CA PHE A 389 -11.57 14.98 -7.05
C PHE A 389 -12.77 15.81 -7.53
N THR A 390 -13.05 16.94 -6.88
CA THR A 390 -14.08 17.86 -7.35
C THR A 390 -13.67 18.52 -8.67
N GLU A 391 -12.46 19.07 -8.74
CA GLU A 391 -11.95 19.70 -9.98
C GLU A 391 -11.69 18.66 -11.08
N MET A 392 -11.14 17.50 -10.73
CA MET A 392 -10.89 16.42 -11.70
C MET A 392 -12.15 15.91 -12.39
N LYS A 393 -13.32 15.96 -11.73
CA LYS A 393 -14.61 15.59 -12.35
C LYS A 393 -15.11 16.60 -13.39
N GLU A 394 -14.61 17.83 -13.35
CA GLU A 394 -14.98 18.89 -14.30
C GLU A 394 -14.13 18.84 -15.58
N LEU A 395 -13.03 18.09 -15.58
CA LEU A 395 -12.21 17.86 -16.75
C LEU A 395 -12.99 17.08 -17.82
N ALA A 396 -12.79 17.47 -19.08
CA ALA A 396 -13.33 16.72 -20.20
C ALA A 396 -12.72 15.30 -20.23
N GLU A 397 -13.54 14.29 -20.53
CA GLU A 397 -13.08 12.90 -20.64
C GLU A 397 -11.87 12.81 -21.58
N GLY A 398 -10.77 12.23 -21.08
CA GLY A 398 -9.52 12.06 -21.82
C GLY A 398 -8.49 13.18 -21.66
N ASN A 399 -8.83 14.32 -21.05
CA ASN A 399 -7.86 15.37 -20.73
C ASN A 399 -7.26 15.15 -19.35
N LEU A 400 -6.02 14.68 -19.29
CA LEU A 400 -5.23 14.66 -18.05
C LEU A 400 -4.52 16.01 -17.88
N PRO A 401 -4.53 16.64 -16.69
CA PRO A 401 -3.90 17.94 -16.45
C PRO A 401 -2.38 17.77 -16.22
N ILE A 402 -1.73 17.03 -17.10
CA ILE A 402 -0.32 16.62 -16.99
C ILE A 402 0.35 16.85 -18.32
N GLU A 403 1.43 17.62 -18.31
CA GLU A 403 2.33 17.79 -19.45
C GLU A 403 3.61 17.00 -19.21
N LEU A 404 3.96 16.10 -20.12
CA LEU A 404 5.23 15.37 -20.05
C LEU A 404 6.33 16.28 -20.61
N ASN A 405 7.41 16.49 -19.86
CA ASN A 405 8.52 17.34 -20.29
C ASN A 405 9.72 16.50 -20.74
N THR A 406 10.08 15.49 -19.93
CA THR A 406 11.21 14.61 -20.21
C THR A 406 10.92 13.19 -19.75
N LEU A 407 11.48 12.21 -20.47
CA LEU A 407 11.48 10.80 -20.09
C LEU A 407 12.87 10.21 -20.33
N ALA A 408 13.43 9.60 -19.30
CA ALA A 408 14.64 8.81 -19.38
C ALA A 408 14.32 7.34 -19.08
N ILE A 409 14.68 6.47 -20.01
CA ILE A 409 14.72 5.02 -19.84
C ILE A 409 16.07 4.71 -19.22
N LYS A 410 16.10 4.56 -17.89
CA LYS A 410 17.30 4.19 -17.13
C LYS A 410 17.65 2.73 -17.34
N GLU A 411 16.63 1.89 -17.42
CA GLU A 411 16.76 0.47 -17.69
C GLU A 411 15.52 -0.01 -18.43
N PHE A 412 15.74 -0.79 -19.47
CA PHE A 412 14.74 -1.66 -20.06
C PHE A 412 15.45 -2.97 -20.33
N LEU A 413 14.96 -4.07 -19.77
CA LEU A 413 15.51 -5.40 -19.97
C LEU A 413 14.35 -6.39 -20.03
N ILE A 414 14.33 -7.17 -21.09
CA ILE A 414 13.56 -8.40 -21.18
C ILE A 414 14.54 -9.50 -21.56
N SER A 415 14.67 -10.53 -20.73
CA SER A 415 15.50 -11.69 -20.98
C SER A 415 14.69 -12.95 -20.72
N ALA A 416 14.51 -13.78 -21.72
CA ALA A 416 13.78 -15.05 -21.61
C ALA A 416 14.14 -15.93 -22.80
N VAL A 417 13.95 -17.25 -22.66
CA VAL A 417 14.07 -18.22 -23.77
C VAL A 417 15.38 -18.15 -24.57
N GLY A 418 16.46 -17.70 -23.92
CA GLY A 418 17.79 -17.56 -24.53
C GLY A 418 18.00 -16.31 -25.39
N ALA A 419 17.07 -15.36 -25.36
CA ALA A 419 17.21 -14.06 -25.99
C ALA A 419 17.05 -12.94 -24.98
N SER A 420 17.71 -11.81 -25.24
CA SER A 420 17.50 -10.59 -24.45
C SER A 420 17.38 -9.36 -25.32
N LEU A 421 16.57 -8.41 -24.85
CA LEU A 421 16.46 -7.06 -25.37
C LEU A 421 16.74 -6.12 -24.19
N SER A 422 17.77 -5.30 -24.31
CA SER A 422 18.09 -4.25 -23.34
C SER A 422 18.09 -2.88 -24.00
N GLY A 423 17.86 -1.83 -23.22
CA GLY A 423 17.89 -0.48 -23.75
C GLY A 423 17.96 0.62 -22.71
N THR A 424 18.47 1.77 -23.15
CA THR A 424 18.44 3.03 -22.42
C THR A 424 18.05 4.15 -23.37
N GLY A 425 17.58 5.28 -22.84
CA GLY A 425 17.19 6.39 -23.71
C GLY A 425 16.85 7.64 -22.93
N ASN A 426 16.88 8.78 -23.62
CA ASN A 426 16.51 10.08 -23.08
C ASN A 426 15.71 10.83 -24.12
N PHE A 427 14.55 11.34 -23.71
CA PHE A 427 13.60 12.05 -24.54
C PHE A 427 13.16 13.34 -23.87
N ALA A 428 13.01 14.39 -24.66
CA ALA A 428 12.33 15.62 -24.34
C ALA A 428 11.04 15.70 -25.16
N PHE A 429 10.04 16.39 -24.63
CA PHE A 429 8.70 16.47 -25.20
C PHE A 429 8.29 17.93 -25.35
N ASN A 430 7.87 18.31 -26.56
CA ASN A 430 7.39 19.64 -26.86
C ASN A 430 5.86 19.70 -26.73
N ASN A 431 5.38 20.25 -25.61
CA ASN A 431 3.95 20.40 -25.33
C ASN A 431 3.25 21.46 -26.21
N ASP A 432 4.00 22.29 -26.95
CA ASP A 432 3.43 23.24 -27.92
C ASP A 432 3.06 22.56 -29.26
N ASP A 433 3.64 21.39 -29.56
CA ASP A 433 3.32 20.62 -30.76
C ASP A 433 2.60 19.32 -30.41
N LEU A 434 1.29 19.45 -30.26
CA LEU A 434 0.36 18.33 -30.12
C LEU A 434 -0.20 17.85 -31.46
N THR A 435 0.21 18.48 -32.58
CA THR A 435 -0.38 18.21 -33.90
C THR A 435 0.40 17.17 -34.69
N SER A 436 1.71 17.14 -34.53
CA SER A 436 2.59 16.22 -35.26
C SER A 436 2.44 14.75 -34.83
N TYR A 437 1.91 14.51 -33.63
CA TYR A 437 1.79 13.18 -33.01
C TYR A 437 0.40 12.92 -32.40
N ASP A 438 -0.67 13.30 -33.11
CA ASP A 438 -2.06 12.95 -32.79
C ASP A 438 -2.49 13.26 -31.34
N GLY A 439 -2.14 14.45 -30.84
CA GLY A 439 -2.46 14.90 -29.49
C GLY A 439 -1.37 14.60 -28.45
N MET A 440 -0.32 13.85 -28.80
CA MET A 440 0.86 13.69 -27.95
C MET A 440 1.89 14.79 -28.19
N PRO A 441 2.59 15.27 -27.15
CA PRO A 441 3.73 16.17 -27.30
C PRO A 441 4.80 15.61 -28.22
N ALA A 442 5.32 16.43 -29.14
CA ALA A 442 6.34 16.00 -30.08
C ALA A 442 7.63 15.58 -29.35
N PRO A 443 8.09 14.31 -29.47
CA PRO A 443 9.29 13.85 -28.80
C PRO A 443 10.55 14.19 -29.60
N SER A 444 11.65 14.39 -28.88
CA SER A 444 13.00 14.46 -29.43
C SER A 444 13.98 13.76 -28.48
N GLY A 445 15.03 13.14 -29.01
CA GLY A 445 15.99 12.41 -28.20
C GLY A 445 16.48 11.13 -28.86
N SER A 446 17.01 10.22 -28.05
CA SER A 446 17.57 8.97 -28.55
C SER A 446 17.40 7.81 -27.59
N ALA A 447 17.34 6.61 -28.16
CA ALA A 447 17.45 5.36 -27.43
C ALA A 447 18.52 4.46 -28.04
N ASP A 448 19.29 3.81 -27.16
CA ASP A 448 20.26 2.79 -27.50
C ASP A 448 19.67 1.44 -27.07
N LEU A 449 19.57 0.52 -28.02
CA LEU A 449 19.01 -0.81 -27.84
C LEU A 449 20.06 -1.86 -28.18
N GLN A 450 20.06 -2.96 -27.43
CA GLN A 450 20.87 -4.14 -27.70
C GLN A 450 19.99 -5.38 -27.66
N ILE A 451 20.15 -6.24 -28.65
CA ILE A 451 19.46 -7.52 -28.75
C ILE A 451 20.52 -8.61 -28.78
N THR A 452 20.36 -9.65 -27.98
CA THR A 452 21.21 -10.85 -28.01
C THR A 452 20.37 -12.11 -28.16
N GLY A 453 20.88 -13.13 -28.86
CA GLY A 453 20.24 -14.44 -28.95
C GLY A 453 19.00 -14.50 -29.84
N ALA A 454 18.63 -13.40 -30.52
CA ALA A 454 17.40 -13.33 -31.31
C ALA A 454 17.43 -14.24 -32.54
N ASN A 455 18.56 -14.37 -33.24
CA ASN A 455 18.61 -15.28 -34.39
C ASN A 455 18.52 -16.74 -33.95
N ALA A 456 19.20 -17.11 -32.86
CA ALA A 456 19.11 -18.44 -32.28
C ALA A 456 17.68 -18.77 -31.80
N LEU A 457 16.98 -17.81 -31.19
CA LEU A 457 15.57 -17.97 -30.83
C LEU A 457 14.69 -18.17 -32.07
N ILE A 458 14.88 -17.38 -33.13
CA ILE A 458 14.14 -17.54 -34.38
C ILE A 458 14.36 -18.95 -34.97
N ASP A 459 15.59 -19.46 -34.97
CA ASP A 459 15.88 -20.81 -35.46
C ASP A 459 15.12 -21.88 -34.68
N ARG A 460 15.07 -21.76 -33.35
CA ARG A 460 14.30 -22.65 -32.47
C ARG A 460 12.80 -22.59 -32.74
N LEU A 461 12.26 -21.39 -32.94
CA LEU A 461 10.84 -21.22 -33.25
C LEU A 461 10.48 -21.81 -34.62
N VAL A 462 11.39 -21.76 -35.59
CA VAL A 462 11.24 -22.44 -36.89
C VAL A 462 11.32 -23.96 -36.72
N GLU A 463 12.26 -24.47 -35.92
CA GLU A 463 12.39 -25.89 -35.60
C GLU A 463 11.11 -26.46 -34.96
N MET A 464 10.50 -25.70 -34.05
CA MET A 464 9.22 -26.04 -33.41
C MET A 464 8.02 -25.91 -34.37
N GLY A 465 8.20 -25.31 -35.54
CA GLY A 465 7.12 -25.02 -36.49
C GLY A 465 6.17 -23.92 -36.03
N LEU A 466 6.56 -23.10 -35.04
CA LEU A 466 5.78 -21.96 -34.55
C LEU A 466 5.91 -20.74 -35.46
N VAL A 467 7.01 -20.67 -36.22
CA VAL A 467 7.29 -19.61 -37.20
C VAL A 467 7.65 -20.26 -38.53
N GLU A 468 7.04 -19.81 -39.63
CA GLU A 468 7.42 -20.26 -40.96
C GLU A 468 8.78 -19.70 -41.38
N GLU A 469 9.55 -20.44 -42.18
CA GLU A 469 10.87 -19.99 -42.63
C GLU A 469 10.82 -18.65 -43.41
N SER A 470 9.74 -18.40 -44.15
CA SER A 470 9.50 -17.12 -44.83
C SER A 470 9.31 -15.96 -43.85
N ASP A 471 8.59 -16.19 -42.76
CA ASP A 471 8.34 -15.17 -41.73
C ASP A 471 9.61 -14.91 -40.92
N ALA A 472 10.38 -15.96 -40.61
CA ALA A 472 11.69 -15.85 -39.99
C ALA A 472 12.67 -15.03 -40.85
N MET A 473 12.72 -15.27 -42.16
CA MET A 473 13.50 -14.44 -43.09
C MET A 473 13.01 -12.99 -43.11
N GLY A 474 11.70 -12.76 -43.11
CA GLY A 474 11.09 -11.43 -43.00
C GLY A 474 11.52 -10.70 -41.73
N ALA A 475 11.42 -11.36 -40.58
CA ALA A 475 11.83 -10.83 -39.29
C ALA A 475 13.33 -10.48 -39.26
N ARG A 476 14.20 -11.36 -39.77
CA ARG A 476 15.64 -11.09 -39.89
C ARG A 476 15.96 -9.91 -40.78
N MET A 477 15.27 -9.79 -41.93
CA MET A 477 15.43 -8.63 -42.80
C MET A 477 15.01 -7.35 -42.09
N MET A 478 13.88 -7.35 -41.38
CA MET A 478 13.43 -6.20 -40.59
C MET A 478 14.43 -5.85 -39.49
N MET A 479 14.90 -6.81 -38.71
CA MET A 479 15.95 -6.58 -37.71
C MET A 479 17.21 -5.97 -38.36
N GLY A 480 17.67 -6.52 -39.48
CA GLY A 480 18.82 -5.99 -40.21
C GLY A 480 18.63 -4.59 -40.80
N MET A 481 17.40 -4.15 -41.03
CA MET A 481 17.11 -2.77 -41.46
C MET A 481 17.27 -1.74 -40.34
N PHE A 482 16.98 -2.13 -39.09
CA PHE A 482 16.99 -1.22 -37.94
C PHE A 482 18.17 -1.43 -36.99
N THR A 483 19.01 -2.44 -37.22
CA THR A 483 20.14 -2.77 -36.34
C THR A 483 21.45 -2.85 -37.11
N VAL A 484 22.55 -2.77 -36.36
CA VAL A 484 23.92 -3.07 -36.80
C VAL A 484 24.48 -4.22 -35.96
N ALA A 485 25.54 -4.87 -36.44
CA ALA A 485 26.22 -5.90 -35.66
C ALA A 485 26.82 -5.31 -34.37
N GLY A 486 26.61 -5.99 -33.25
CA GLY A 486 27.23 -5.66 -31.97
C GLY A 486 28.57 -6.37 -31.75
N ASP A 487 29.06 -6.32 -30.51
CA ASP A 487 30.42 -6.77 -30.13
C ASP A 487 30.58 -8.30 -30.01
N GLY A 488 29.50 -9.08 -30.14
CA GLY A 488 29.49 -10.54 -29.95
C GLY A 488 28.66 -11.31 -30.98
N ASP A 489 28.78 -12.63 -30.95
CA ASP A 489 27.97 -13.52 -31.77
C ASP A 489 26.47 -13.37 -31.42
N ASP A 490 25.62 -13.41 -32.44
CA ASP A 490 24.17 -13.18 -32.32
C ASP A 490 23.80 -11.94 -31.49
N THR A 491 24.58 -10.87 -31.65
CA THR A 491 24.34 -9.57 -31.00
C THR A 491 24.06 -8.51 -32.04
N LEU A 492 22.96 -7.79 -31.85
CA LEU A 492 22.53 -6.66 -32.66
C LEU A 492 22.43 -5.42 -31.77
N SER A 493 22.75 -4.26 -32.33
CA SER A 493 22.64 -2.97 -31.66
C SER A 493 21.87 -1.99 -32.53
N SER A 494 21.08 -1.12 -31.92
CA SER A 494 20.35 -0.07 -32.64
C SER A 494 20.43 1.22 -31.86
N LYS A 495 20.74 2.30 -32.56
CA LYS A 495 20.55 3.66 -32.05
C LYS A 495 19.39 4.31 -32.78
N LEU A 496 18.31 4.56 -32.06
CA LEU A 496 17.15 5.28 -32.56
C LEU A 496 17.27 6.74 -32.17
N GLU A 497 17.07 7.65 -33.11
CA GLU A 497 17.11 9.09 -32.87
C GLU A 497 15.87 9.76 -33.47
N ILE A 498 15.28 10.67 -32.70
CA ILE A 498 14.19 11.55 -33.13
C ILE A 498 14.68 12.99 -32.94
N THR A 499 14.74 13.75 -34.02
CA THR A 499 15.14 15.16 -34.00
C THR A 499 13.95 16.07 -33.69
N GLU A 500 14.21 17.30 -33.24
CA GLU A 500 13.16 18.31 -32.98
C GLU A 500 12.32 18.62 -34.23
N ASP A 501 12.89 18.47 -35.43
CA ASP A 501 12.19 18.63 -36.71
C ASP A 501 11.30 17.41 -37.08
N GLY A 502 11.19 16.42 -36.18
CA GLY A 502 10.39 15.21 -36.38
C GLY A 502 11.02 14.15 -37.29
N GLN A 503 12.29 14.32 -37.71
CA GLN A 503 13.01 13.28 -38.46
C GLN A 503 13.35 12.12 -37.53
N ILE A 504 13.10 10.91 -38.01
CA ILE A 504 13.37 9.68 -37.27
C ILE A 504 14.47 8.93 -38.00
N SER A 505 15.50 8.50 -37.28
CA SER A 505 16.57 7.68 -37.85
C SER A 505 16.89 6.48 -36.98
N ALA A 506 17.38 5.42 -37.63
CA ALA A 506 17.99 4.27 -36.98
C ALA A 506 19.43 4.13 -37.49
N ASN A 507 20.41 4.15 -36.59
CA ASN A 507 21.84 4.03 -36.92
C ASN A 507 22.30 5.07 -37.97
N GLY A 508 21.75 6.29 -37.89
CA GLY A 508 22.00 7.38 -38.84
C GLY A 508 21.32 7.24 -40.20
N GLN A 509 20.54 6.17 -40.43
CA GLN A 509 19.71 6.01 -41.62
C GLN A 509 18.32 6.57 -41.37
N ARG A 510 17.88 7.49 -42.23
CA ARG A 510 16.57 8.15 -42.11
C ARG A 510 15.43 7.16 -42.41
N LEU A 511 14.47 7.10 -41.49
CA LEU A 511 13.24 6.30 -41.59
C LEU A 511 12.03 7.16 -42.00
N LYS A 512 11.91 8.36 -41.42
CA LYS A 512 10.83 9.32 -41.67
C LYS A 512 11.41 10.74 -41.78
#